data_AF-A0A1Y6HMF3-F1
#
_entry.id   AF-A0A1Y6HMF3-F1
#
_cell.length_a   1.000
_cell.length_b   1.000
_cell.length_c   1.000
_cell.angle_alpha   90.00
_cell.angle_beta   90.00
_cell.angle_gamma   90.00
#
_symmetry.space_group_name_H-M   'P 1'
#
loop_
_entity.id
_entity.type
_entity.pdbx_description
1 polymer ?
#
loop_
_entity_poly.entity_id
_entity_poly.type
_entity_poly.pdbx_seq_one_letter_code
_entity_poly.pdbx_strand_id
1 'polypeptide(L)'
;MNTALWTAYGLGLIQALDPYSSSAHLMQRVGQRIGPDAGLGMLAWREQNLLQADRPTAGFGFGFTASWQERWAKAGPWLAQAPQTHWLFVLKQAVPACTEPAQRIDIGQSNGNQWQLLPGTAWHAGCVSAHSTAEQTSLDYDANLHI
;
A
#
# COMPACT_ATOMS: atom_id res chain seq x y z
N MET A 1 -13.45 -2.07 -44.69
CA MET A 1 -13.44 -3.28 -43.85
C MET A 1 -12.30 -3.31 -42.81
N ASN A 2 -11.65 -2.18 -42.49
CA ASN A 2 -10.53 -2.14 -41.54
C ASN A 2 -10.88 -1.52 -40.18
N THR A 3 -11.97 -0.75 -40.08
CA THR A 3 -12.32 -0.03 -38.84
C THR A 3 -12.68 -1.00 -37.71
N ALA A 4 -13.45 -2.06 -38.02
CA ALA A 4 -13.84 -3.07 -37.04
C ALA A 4 -12.63 -3.81 -36.41
N LEU A 5 -11.56 -4.01 -37.20
CA LEU A 5 -10.33 -4.62 -36.71
C LEU A 5 -9.66 -3.70 -35.68
N TRP A 6 -9.46 -2.43 -36.01
CA TRP A 6 -8.87 -1.45 -35.09
C TRP A 6 -9.72 -1.23 -33.84
N THR A 7 -11.05 -1.26 -33.95
CA THR A 7 -11.95 -1.14 -32.78
C THR A 7 -11.85 -2.35 -31.86
N ALA A 8 -11.80 -3.57 -32.41
CA ALA A 8 -11.63 -4.79 -31.63
C ALA A 8 -10.25 -4.85 -30.95
N TYR A 9 -9.18 -4.45 -31.65
CA TYR A 9 -7.84 -4.35 -31.08
C TYR A 9 -7.74 -3.28 -30.00
N GLY A 10 -8.33 -2.10 -30.22
CA GLY A 10 -8.32 -1.01 -29.25
C GLY A 10 -9.04 -1.36 -27.95
N LEU A 11 -10.24 -1.94 -28.05
CA LEU A 11 -11.01 -2.36 -26.86
C LEU A 11 -10.32 -3.49 -26.09
N GLY A 12 -9.66 -4.43 -26.77
CA GLY A 12 -8.88 -5.48 -26.12
C GLY A 12 -7.62 -4.97 -25.42
N LEU A 13 -6.89 -4.02 -26.03
CA LEU A 13 -5.66 -3.45 -25.45
C LEU A 13 -5.93 -2.55 -24.24
N ILE A 14 -7.01 -1.76 -24.28
CA ILE A 14 -7.33 -0.80 -23.22
C ILE A 14 -7.61 -1.52 -21.88
N GLN A 15 -8.31 -2.66 -21.90
CA GLN A 15 -8.61 -3.43 -20.69
C GLN A 15 -7.38 -4.05 -20.02
N ALA A 16 -6.34 -4.38 -20.81
CA ALA A 16 -5.10 -4.92 -20.28
C ALA A 16 -4.15 -3.84 -19.72
N LEU A 17 -4.35 -2.58 -20.13
CA LEU A 17 -3.47 -1.47 -19.80
C LEU A 17 -4.04 -0.52 -18.75
N ASP A 18 -5.29 -0.70 -18.29
CA ASP A 18 -5.92 0.26 -17.40
C ASP A 18 -5.38 0.16 -15.95
N PRO A 19 -4.58 1.13 -15.47
CA PRO A 19 -4.10 1.16 -14.09
C PRO A 19 -5.24 1.31 -13.06
N TYR A 20 -6.39 1.86 -13.46
CA TYR A 20 -7.56 1.98 -12.62
C TYR A 20 -8.14 0.60 -12.29
N SER A 21 -8.27 -0.28 -13.30
CA SER A 21 -8.62 -1.69 -13.09
C SER A 21 -7.64 -2.39 -12.14
N SER A 22 -6.33 -2.09 -12.24
CA SER A 22 -5.31 -2.73 -11.40
C SER A 22 -5.47 -2.36 -9.92
N SER A 23 -5.76 -1.09 -9.62
CA SER A 23 -5.98 -0.61 -8.25
C SER A 23 -7.31 -1.10 -7.69
N ALA A 24 -8.37 -1.12 -8.51
CA ALA A 24 -9.66 -1.66 -8.12
C ALA A 24 -9.58 -3.17 -7.80
N HIS A 25 -8.94 -3.96 -8.68
CA HIS A 25 -8.72 -5.39 -8.44
C HIS A 25 -7.81 -5.64 -7.24
N LEU A 26 -6.82 -4.79 -7.00
CA LEU A 26 -5.98 -4.86 -5.81
C LEU A 26 -6.79 -4.65 -4.53
N MET A 27 -7.60 -3.59 -4.47
CA MET A 27 -8.41 -3.30 -3.29
C MET A 27 -9.54 -4.32 -3.09
N GLN A 28 -10.09 -4.88 -4.16
CA GLN A 28 -11.02 -6.02 -4.07
C GLN A 28 -10.36 -7.24 -3.43
N ARG A 29 -9.11 -7.57 -3.82
CA ARG A 29 -8.35 -8.66 -3.17
C ARG A 29 -8.05 -8.36 -1.70
N VAL A 30 -7.76 -7.09 -1.36
CA VAL A 30 -7.59 -6.66 0.03
C VAL A 30 -8.85 -6.96 0.83
N GLY A 31 -10.02 -6.51 0.37
CA GLY A 31 -11.30 -6.73 1.03
C GLY A 31 -11.63 -8.21 1.23
N GLN A 32 -11.42 -9.03 0.19
CA GLN A 32 -11.60 -10.49 0.25
C GLN A 32 -10.64 -11.14 1.26
N ARG A 33 -9.40 -10.65 1.38
CA ARG A 33 -8.38 -11.25 2.23
C ARG A 33 -8.59 -10.96 3.71
N ILE A 34 -9.04 -9.75 4.05
CA ILE A 34 -9.22 -9.30 5.44
C ILE A 34 -10.61 -9.61 5.98
N GLY A 35 -11.60 -9.88 5.12
CA GLY A 35 -12.97 -10.17 5.50
C GLY A 35 -13.79 -8.89 5.79
N PRO A 36 -15.11 -8.98 5.98
CA PRO A 36 -15.98 -7.81 6.12
C PRO A 36 -15.83 -7.06 7.45
N ASP A 37 -15.47 -7.77 8.53
CA ASP A 37 -15.41 -7.20 9.88
C ASP A 37 -14.07 -6.54 10.23
N ALA A 38 -13.11 -6.57 9.30
CA ALA A 38 -11.79 -6.01 9.49
C ALA A 38 -11.75 -4.49 9.29
N GLY A 39 -11.07 -3.79 10.19
CA GLY A 39 -10.69 -2.39 10.01
C GLY A 39 -9.49 -2.29 9.06
N LEU A 40 -9.53 -1.34 8.13
CA LEU A 40 -8.45 -1.11 7.16
C LEU A 40 -7.75 0.22 7.43
N GLY A 41 -6.49 0.15 7.80
CA GLY A 41 -5.56 1.26 7.83
C GLY A 41 -4.80 1.32 6.51
N MET A 42 -4.42 2.52 6.09
CA MET A 42 -3.61 2.70 4.88
C MET A 42 -2.40 3.57 5.18
N LEU A 43 -1.20 3.11 4.81
CA LEU A 43 0.04 3.85 4.93
C LEU A 43 0.74 3.96 3.58
N ALA A 44 1.08 5.20 3.18
CA ALA A 44 1.59 5.53 1.84
C ALA A 44 0.74 5.07 0.67
N TRP A 45 -0.57 5.13 0.86
CA TRP A 45 -1.53 4.89 -0.19
C TRP A 45 -1.48 5.98 -1.26
N ARG A 46 -1.83 5.61 -2.49
CA ARG A 46 -2.16 6.55 -3.57
C ARG A 46 -3.64 6.87 -3.51
N GLU A 47 -4.03 8.04 -4.00
CA GLU A 47 -5.44 8.46 -4.05
C GLU A 47 -6.37 7.41 -4.67
N GLN A 48 -5.94 6.77 -5.76
CA GLN A 48 -6.69 5.68 -6.40
C GLN A 48 -6.96 4.49 -5.46
N ASN A 49 -6.01 4.12 -4.59
CA ASN A 49 -6.21 3.01 -3.66
C ASN A 49 -7.26 3.39 -2.60
N LEU A 50 -7.24 4.64 -2.12
CA LEU A 50 -8.22 5.13 -1.16
C LEU A 50 -9.63 5.15 -1.78
N LEU A 51 -9.76 5.66 -3.01
CA LEU A 51 -11.05 5.77 -3.70
C LEU A 51 -11.66 4.40 -4.04
N GLN A 52 -10.84 3.36 -4.17
CA GLN A 52 -11.28 1.99 -4.46
C GLN A 52 -11.43 1.11 -3.20
N ALA A 53 -11.26 1.67 -2.00
CA ALA A 53 -11.48 0.93 -0.77
C ALA A 53 -12.94 0.53 -0.64
N ASP A 54 -13.19 -0.74 -0.29
CA ASP A 54 -14.53 -1.29 -0.08
C ASP A 54 -15.17 -0.87 1.25
N ARG A 55 -14.43 -0.13 2.09
CA ARG A 55 -14.81 0.27 3.45
C ARG A 55 -14.14 1.58 3.87
N PRO A 56 -14.61 2.25 4.93
CA PRO A 56 -13.91 3.37 5.53
C PRO A 56 -12.51 2.98 5.99
N THR A 57 -11.52 3.81 5.68
CA THR A 57 -10.11 3.53 6.00
C THR A 57 -9.51 4.55 6.95
N ALA A 58 -8.68 4.10 7.88
CA ALA A 58 -7.83 4.97 8.68
C ALA A 58 -6.58 5.36 7.87
N GLY A 59 -6.51 6.60 7.40
CA GLY A 59 -5.39 7.09 6.59
C GLY A 59 -4.22 7.60 7.45
N PHE A 60 -3.05 6.98 7.29
CA PHE A 60 -1.82 7.36 8.01
C PHE A 60 -0.76 7.94 7.09
N GLY A 61 -1.12 9.07 6.47
CA GLY A 61 -0.23 9.85 5.61
C GLY A 61 -0.75 9.98 4.19
N PHE A 62 -1.15 11.19 3.86
CA PHE A 62 -1.38 11.67 2.50
C PHE A 62 -0.21 12.60 2.13
N GLY A 63 0.36 12.44 0.94
CA GLY A 63 1.47 13.26 0.48
C GLY A 63 2.85 12.85 1.02
N PHE A 64 3.88 13.54 0.52
CA PHE A 64 5.30 13.23 0.75
C PHE A 64 5.91 14.00 1.94
N THR A 65 5.11 14.74 2.70
CA THR A 65 5.63 15.73 3.67
C THR A 65 6.01 15.16 5.02
N ALA A 66 5.46 14.00 5.40
CA ALA A 66 5.80 13.32 6.66
C ALA A 66 6.79 12.18 6.41
N SER A 67 7.82 12.10 7.25
CA SER A 67 8.78 10.99 7.27
C SER A 67 8.06 9.65 7.49
N TRP A 68 8.73 8.54 7.15
CA TRP A 68 8.16 7.22 7.40
C TRP A 68 7.97 6.94 8.89
N GLN A 69 8.86 7.48 9.72
CA GLN A 69 8.78 7.36 11.17
C GLN A 69 7.51 8.02 11.72
N GLU A 70 7.18 9.25 11.30
CA GLU A 70 5.98 9.96 11.75
C GLU A 70 4.69 9.26 11.34
N ARG A 71 4.66 8.68 10.13
CA ARG A 71 3.48 7.94 9.62
C ARG A 71 3.25 6.66 10.41
N TRP A 72 4.32 5.91 10.67
CA TRP A 72 4.26 4.69 11.48
C TRP A 72 3.98 4.94 12.96
N ALA A 73 4.42 6.08 13.50
CA ALA A 73 4.08 6.49 14.86
C ALA A 73 2.56 6.68 15.06
N LYS A 74 1.81 6.91 13.98
CA LYS A 74 0.33 6.94 14.01
C LYS A 74 -0.28 5.58 13.68
N ALA A 75 0.24 4.87 12.67
CA ALA A 75 -0.32 3.60 12.22
C ALA A 75 -0.12 2.45 13.22
N GLY A 76 1.04 2.39 13.87
CA GLY A 76 1.38 1.34 14.84
C GLY A 76 0.43 1.29 16.04
N PRO A 77 0.24 2.41 16.77
CA PRO A 77 -0.73 2.46 17.87
C PRO A 77 -2.16 2.13 17.43
N TRP A 78 -2.57 2.52 16.22
CA TRP A 78 -3.89 2.14 15.68
C TRP A 78 -3.99 0.63 15.45
N LEU A 79 -2.96 -0.03 14.91
CA LEU A 79 -2.92 -1.49 14.78
C LEU A 79 -3.05 -2.18 16.14
N ALA A 80 -2.39 -1.64 17.17
CA ALA A 80 -2.43 -2.18 18.52
C ALA A 80 -3.77 -2.02 19.24
N GLN A 81 -4.66 -1.13 18.80
CA GLN A 81 -6.00 -0.97 19.39
C GLN A 81 -6.88 -2.21 19.17
N ALA A 82 -6.73 -2.89 18.03
CA ALA A 82 -7.47 -4.11 17.75
C ALA A 82 -6.65 -5.07 16.87
N PRO A 83 -5.61 -5.73 17.41
CA PRO A 83 -4.62 -6.45 16.62
C PRO A 83 -5.17 -7.62 15.80
N GLN A 84 -6.35 -8.13 16.17
CA GLN A 84 -7.02 -9.24 15.49
C GLN A 84 -7.89 -8.80 14.30
N THR A 85 -8.36 -7.55 14.30
CA THR A 85 -9.30 -7.04 13.30
C THR A 85 -8.74 -5.87 12.50
N HIS A 86 -7.72 -5.19 12.98
CA HIS A 86 -7.05 -4.10 12.26
C HIS A 86 -5.97 -4.65 11.33
N TRP A 87 -6.07 -4.25 10.07
CA TRP A 87 -5.12 -4.56 9.02
C TRP A 87 -4.55 -3.28 8.45
N LEU A 88 -3.27 -3.27 8.10
CA LEU A 88 -2.62 -2.16 7.44
C LEU A 88 -2.27 -2.53 6.00
N PHE A 89 -2.81 -1.77 5.05
CA PHE A 89 -2.37 -1.77 3.66
C PHE A 89 -1.22 -0.77 3.48
N VAL A 90 -0.07 -1.28 3.06
CA VAL A 90 1.18 -0.50 3.10
C VAL A 90 2.07 -0.79 1.89
N LEU A 91 2.79 0.23 1.45
CA LEU A 91 3.83 0.09 0.44
C LEU A 91 4.97 -0.80 0.96
N LYS A 92 5.39 -1.82 0.21
CA LYS A 92 6.40 -2.79 0.64
C LYS A 92 7.71 -2.13 1.10
N GLN A 93 8.18 -1.11 0.40
CA GLN A 93 9.41 -0.39 0.74
C GLN A 93 9.29 0.47 2.01
N ALA A 94 8.07 0.70 2.50
CA ALA A 94 7.77 1.48 3.69
C ALA A 94 7.63 0.62 4.95
N VAL A 95 7.69 -0.71 4.84
CA VAL A 95 7.52 -1.62 5.95
C VAL A 95 8.81 -1.67 6.79
N PRO A 96 8.77 -1.35 8.09
CA PRO A 96 9.93 -1.42 8.97
C PRO A 96 10.45 -2.85 9.08
N ALA A 97 11.77 -3.02 9.15
CA ALA A 97 12.40 -4.33 9.28
C ALA A 97 11.97 -5.10 10.55
N CYS A 98 11.54 -4.39 11.60
CA CYS A 98 11.09 -4.96 12.87
C CYS A 98 9.69 -5.60 12.82
N THR A 99 8.91 -5.42 11.74
CA THR A 99 7.62 -6.11 11.61
C THR A 99 7.82 -7.60 11.31
N GLU A 100 7.02 -8.45 11.95
CA GLU A 100 7.14 -9.91 11.86
C GLU A 100 7.04 -10.38 10.40
N PRO A 101 8.15 -10.83 9.77
CA PRO A 101 8.19 -11.17 8.36
C PRO A 101 7.20 -12.26 7.97
N ALA A 102 6.97 -13.24 8.85
CA ALA A 102 6.11 -14.39 8.58
C ALA A 102 4.62 -14.02 8.46
N GLN A 103 4.22 -12.86 9.01
CA GLN A 103 2.83 -12.39 8.99
C GLN A 103 2.54 -11.38 7.89
N ARG A 104 3.57 -10.96 7.13
CA ARG A 104 3.42 -10.01 6.03
C ARG A 104 2.89 -10.71 4.79
N ILE A 105 1.88 -10.13 4.16
CA ILE A 105 1.23 -10.72 3.00
C ILE A 105 1.44 -9.80 1.80
N ASP A 106 2.19 -10.26 0.80
CA ASP A 106 2.24 -9.59 -0.51
C ASP A 106 0.87 -9.69 -1.19
N ILE A 107 0.15 -8.58 -1.33
CA ILE A 107 -1.24 -8.55 -1.85
C ILE A 107 -1.32 -8.18 -3.34
N GLY A 108 -0.21 -7.69 -3.89
CA GLY A 108 0.00 -7.49 -5.31
C GLY A 108 0.66 -6.16 -5.63
N GLN A 109 0.49 -5.74 -6.89
CA GLN A 109 1.12 -4.55 -7.44
C GLN A 109 0.06 -3.68 -8.13
N SER A 110 0.21 -2.36 -8.01
CA SER A 110 -0.55 -1.38 -8.79
C SER A 110 0.31 -0.12 -8.97
N ASN A 111 0.20 0.54 -10.12
CA ASN A 111 0.91 1.79 -10.40
C ASN A 111 2.44 1.71 -10.16
N GLY A 112 3.06 0.57 -10.50
CA GLY A 112 4.50 0.32 -10.28
C GLY A 112 4.91 0.11 -8.82
N ASN A 113 3.96 0.10 -7.87
CA ASN A 113 4.22 -0.11 -6.44
C ASN A 113 3.85 -1.52 -6.02
N GLN A 114 4.61 -2.06 -5.06
CA GLN A 114 4.34 -3.35 -4.43
C GLN A 114 3.65 -3.12 -3.08
N TRP A 115 2.54 -3.80 -2.85
CA TRP A 115 1.71 -3.59 -1.68
C TRP A 115 1.68 -4.83 -0.80
N GLN A 116 1.68 -4.58 0.51
CA GLN A 116 1.57 -5.61 1.53
C GLN A 116 0.38 -5.34 2.45
N LEU A 117 -0.14 -6.42 3.02
CA LEU A 117 -1.04 -6.40 4.15
C LEU A 117 -0.31 -6.86 5.40
N LEU A 118 -0.50 -6.12 6.48
CA LEU A 118 0.03 -6.42 7.80
C LEU A 118 -1.14 -6.55 8.78
N PRO A 119 -1.36 -7.70 9.40
CA PRO A 119 -2.27 -7.79 10.54
C PRO A 119 -1.68 -7.01 11.71
N GLY A 120 -2.52 -6.51 12.62
CA GLY A 120 -2.05 -5.80 13.81
C GLY A 120 -1.16 -6.66 14.72
N THR A 121 -1.27 -8.00 14.65
CA THR A 121 -0.35 -8.93 15.32
C THR A 121 1.08 -8.90 14.80
N ALA A 122 1.32 -8.38 13.60
CA ALA A 122 2.65 -8.33 12.99
C ALA A 122 3.50 -7.14 13.49
N TRP A 123 2.88 -6.22 14.23
CA TRP A 123 3.52 -5.03 14.80
C TRP A 123 3.55 -5.09 16.32
N HIS A 124 4.59 -4.52 16.93
CA HIS A 124 4.74 -4.40 18.37
C HIS A 124 5.22 -2.99 18.76
N ALA A 125 4.98 -2.57 19.99
CA ALA A 125 5.22 -1.19 20.46
C ALA A 125 6.68 -0.69 20.30
N GLY A 126 7.65 -1.61 20.28
CA GLY A 126 9.07 -1.29 20.05
C GLY A 126 9.46 -1.18 18.58
N CYS A 127 8.55 -1.49 17.64
CA CYS A 127 8.82 -1.43 16.22
C CYS A 127 8.64 0.00 15.70
N VAL A 128 9.70 0.79 15.89
CA VAL A 128 9.86 2.11 15.28
C VAL A 128 10.55 1.97 13.93
N SER A 129 10.11 2.75 12.94
CA SER A 129 10.70 2.76 11.60
C SER A 129 12.10 3.34 11.65
N ALA A 130 13.10 2.53 12.00
CA ALA A 130 14.48 2.85 11.70
C ALA A 130 14.65 2.67 10.19
N HIS A 131 14.75 3.79 9.46
CA HIS A 131 15.03 3.93 8.03
C HIS A 131 14.40 2.85 7.13
N SER A 132 13.22 3.16 6.58
CA SER A 132 12.68 2.33 5.49
C SER A 132 13.54 2.46 4.23
N THR A 133 13.63 1.42 3.40
CA THR A 133 14.41 1.44 2.16
C THR A 133 13.98 2.57 1.22
N ALA A 134 12.71 2.97 1.26
CA ALA A 134 12.21 4.12 0.50
C ALA A 134 12.82 5.46 0.95
N GLU A 135 13.09 5.65 2.24
CA GLU A 135 13.77 6.86 2.77
C GLU A 135 15.27 6.83 2.43
N GLN A 136 15.88 5.64 2.48
CA GLN A 136 17.29 5.45 2.13
C GLN A 136 17.55 5.81 0.67
N THR A 137 16.71 5.38 -0.27
CA THR A 137 16.86 5.72 -1.69
C THR A 137 16.73 7.22 -1.96
N SER A 138 15.85 7.95 -1.26
CA SER A 138 15.78 9.42 -1.41
C SER A 138 17.00 10.13 -0.84
N LEU A 139 17.49 9.68 0.32
CA LEU A 139 18.70 10.25 0.94
C LEU A 139 19.94 9.95 0.09
N ASP A 140 20.04 8.77 -0.49
CA ASP A 140 21.12 8.38 -1.40
C ASP A 140 21.06 9.19 -2.72
N TYR A 141 19.86 9.46 -3.25
CA TYR A 141 19.71 10.28 -4.45
C TYR A 141 20.15 11.73 -4.21
N ASP A 142 19.73 12.34 -3.08
CA ASP A 142 20.14 13.69 -2.69
C ASP A 142 21.66 13.77 -2.40
N ALA A 143 22.23 12.72 -1.80
CA ALA A 143 23.67 12.63 -1.55
C ALA A 143 24.49 12.51 -2.86
N ASN A 144 23.96 11.83 -3.88
CA ASN A 144 24.61 11.68 -5.19
C ASN A 144 24.36 12.87 -6.15
N LEU A 145 23.41 13.74 -5.85
CA LEU A 145 23.16 14.96 -6.64
C LEU A 145 24.11 16.12 -6.28
N HIS A 146 24.90 15.98 -5.21
CA HIS A 146 25.86 16.98 -4.74
C HIS A 146 27.33 16.70 -5.14
N ILE A 147 27.57 15.93 -6.21
CA ILE A 147 28.90 15.74 -6.83
C ILE A 147 28.93 16.32 -8.23
#